data_AF-A0A5E4EVA7-F1
#
_entry.id   AF-A0A5E4EVA7-F1
#
_cell.length_a   1.000
_cell.length_b   1.000
_cell.length_c   1.000
_cell.angle_alpha   90.00
_cell.angle_beta   90.00
_cell.angle_gamma   90.00
#
_symmetry.space_group_name_H-M   'P 1'
#
loop_
_entity.id
_entity.type
_entity.pdbx_description
1 polymer ?
#
loop_
_entity_poly.entity_id
_entity_poly.type
_entity_poly.pdbx_seq_one_letter_code
_entity_poly.pdbx_strand_id
1 'polypeptide(L)'
;MVVGGGFMKWVLVILAILDRVNSVSANCHFSVVDDNKLYDYSLGSPIHLFPHGVQSEDGFYKVAANETVLWFQLCDGMIFNHDPPRCVDCWDCGGPSRCGMGCSALVANNIGGYDVCTTIGRASSIDINIIDKKNPNSGVIVKMSNSGLKLNCSLSVSVICDPNRVQGPHSLEKTGKCDYATVLTHPSGCAKVVHVHGHWWGWFGTLGTIVLCLFGAYLLAGAVYRYFSLGVRGIHVIPNLDFWTSVPQRTQSLFASLFRKFRGSSSQGHRSSYSPVNF
;
A
#
# COMPACT_ATOMS: atom_id res chain seq x y z
N MET A 1 7.99 33.48 -28.34
CA MET A 1 6.92 32.58 -27.85
C MET A 1 7.21 32.27 -26.39
N VAL A 2 6.34 32.74 -25.49
CA VAL A 2 6.47 32.54 -24.05
C VAL A 2 6.09 31.09 -23.76
N VAL A 3 7.05 30.26 -23.36
CA VAL A 3 6.80 28.89 -22.90
C VAL A 3 6.02 29.01 -21.58
N GLY A 4 4.73 28.69 -21.65
CA GLY A 4 3.77 28.98 -20.59
C GLY A 4 4.09 28.27 -19.28
N GLY A 5 4.18 29.05 -18.20
CA GLY A 5 4.29 28.56 -16.81
C GLY A 5 3.13 27.69 -16.32
N GLY A 6 2.12 27.43 -17.16
CA GLY A 6 1.04 26.48 -16.88
C GLY A 6 1.50 25.03 -16.88
N PHE A 7 2.46 24.66 -17.74
CA PHE A 7 2.95 23.28 -17.83
C PHE A 7 3.74 22.87 -16.57
N MET A 8 4.60 23.76 -16.09
CA MET A 8 5.37 23.58 -14.85
C MET A 8 4.46 23.49 -13.60
N LYS A 9 3.38 24.28 -13.55
CA LYS A 9 2.37 24.18 -12.46
C LYS A 9 1.65 22.84 -12.47
N TRP A 10 1.27 22.32 -13.64
CA TRP A 10 0.61 21.01 -13.75
C TRP A 10 1.55 19.86 -13.35
N VAL A 11 2.82 19.93 -13.72
CA VAL A 11 3.83 18.93 -13.31
C VAL A 11 4.04 18.95 -11.79
N LEU A 12 4.11 20.13 -11.17
CA LEU A 12 4.24 20.25 -9.70
C LEU A 12 2.99 19.75 -8.95
N VAL A 13 1.79 19.97 -9.51
CA VAL A 13 0.55 19.44 -8.93
C VAL A 13 0.49 17.92 -9.05
N ILE A 14 0.92 17.34 -10.19
CA ILE A 14 0.99 15.89 -10.38
C ILE A 14 2.03 15.26 -9.42
N LEU A 15 3.21 15.89 -9.26
CA LEU A 15 4.22 15.46 -8.30
C LEU A 15 3.70 15.55 -6.86
N ALA A 16 2.98 16.61 -6.49
CA ALA A 16 2.38 16.74 -5.15
C ALA A 16 1.23 15.75 -4.88
N ILE A 17 0.52 15.30 -5.93
CA ILE A 17 -0.49 14.24 -5.83
C ILE A 17 0.19 12.86 -5.69
N LEU A 18 1.31 12.63 -6.40
CA LEU A 18 2.12 11.42 -6.27
C LEU A 18 2.78 11.28 -4.89
N ASP A 19 3.25 12.39 -4.31
CA ASP A 19 3.88 12.40 -2.97
C ASP A 19 2.86 12.23 -1.82
N ARG A 20 1.57 12.48 -2.09
CA ARG A 20 0.47 12.33 -1.12
C ARG A 20 -0.11 10.92 -1.02
N VAL A 21 0.40 9.94 -1.77
CA VAL A 21 -0.07 8.53 -1.67
C VAL A 21 0.71 7.76 -0.59
N ASN A 22 1.34 8.44 0.36
CA ASN A 22 1.94 7.80 1.53
C ASN A 22 0.92 7.67 2.67
N SER A 23 0.47 6.42 2.80
CA SER A 23 -0.11 5.78 3.99
C SER A 23 -1.35 6.43 4.62
N VAL A 24 -2.53 6.10 4.07
CA VAL A 24 -3.76 6.01 4.88
C VAL A 24 -3.97 4.54 5.22
N SER A 25 -3.51 4.13 6.41
CA SER A 25 -3.71 2.79 6.97
C SER A 25 -5.14 2.65 7.52
N ALA A 26 -6.14 2.73 6.64
CA ALA A 26 -7.51 2.38 6.99
C ALA A 26 -7.74 0.85 6.96
N ASN A 27 -6.91 0.15 6.19
CA ASN A 27 -6.79 -1.30 6.21
C ASN A 27 -5.43 -1.57 6.83
N CYS A 28 -5.37 -2.33 7.91
CA CYS A 28 -4.16 -2.63 8.68
C CYS A 28 -3.09 -3.37 7.84
N HIS A 29 -2.50 -2.60 6.95
CA HIS A 29 -1.73 -2.99 5.79
C HIS A 29 -0.60 -1.98 5.69
N PHE A 30 0.61 -2.50 5.56
CA PHE A 30 1.81 -1.71 5.52
C PHE A 30 2.73 -2.31 4.47
N SER A 31 3.28 -1.48 3.60
CA SER A 31 4.19 -1.94 2.56
C SER A 31 5.40 -1.04 2.47
N VAL A 32 6.57 -1.63 2.32
CA VAL A 32 7.84 -0.91 2.22
C VAL A 32 8.71 -1.55 1.17
N VAL A 33 9.39 -0.73 0.38
CA VAL A 33 10.36 -1.18 -0.62
C VAL A 33 11.75 -1.07 -0.02
N ASP A 34 12.48 -2.18 -0.02
CA ASP A 34 13.86 -2.27 0.44
C ASP A 34 14.63 -3.24 -0.46
N ASP A 35 15.81 -2.84 -0.96
CA ASP A 35 16.64 -3.61 -1.90
C ASP A 35 15.90 -4.26 -3.09
N ASN A 36 15.07 -3.48 -3.80
CA ASN A 36 14.22 -3.92 -4.93
C ASN A 36 13.22 -5.05 -4.56
N LYS A 37 12.96 -5.25 -3.27
CA LYS A 37 11.92 -6.13 -2.76
C LYS A 37 10.83 -5.29 -2.11
N LEU A 38 9.59 -5.59 -2.42
CA LEU A 38 8.43 -5.06 -1.72
C LEU A 38 8.12 -6.02 -0.58
N TYR A 39 8.22 -5.52 0.64
CA TYR A 39 7.77 -6.20 1.84
C TYR A 39 6.35 -5.73 2.14
N ASP A 40 5.39 -6.61 1.94
CA ASP A 40 3.97 -6.36 2.18
C ASP A 40 3.55 -7.06 3.48
N TYR A 41 3.09 -6.27 4.45
CA TYR A 41 2.55 -6.73 5.73
C TYR A 41 1.05 -6.54 5.74
N SER A 42 0.34 -7.65 5.89
CA SER A 42 -1.12 -7.69 5.91
C SER A 42 -1.60 -8.24 7.25
N LEU A 43 -1.57 -7.40 8.29
CA LEU A 43 -1.85 -7.79 9.67
C LEU A 43 -3.29 -8.28 9.87
N GLY A 44 -4.26 -7.62 9.24
CA GLY A 44 -5.68 -7.97 9.34
C GLY A 44 -6.18 -8.99 8.30
N SER A 45 -5.29 -9.53 7.45
CA SER A 45 -5.71 -10.51 6.43
C SER A 45 -5.77 -11.92 7.00
N PRO A 46 -6.74 -12.75 6.56
CA PRO A 46 -6.85 -14.13 6.99
C PRO A 46 -5.61 -14.93 6.54
N ILE A 47 -5.12 -15.77 7.44
CA ILE A 47 -4.06 -16.76 7.19
C ILE A 47 -4.55 -18.13 7.65
N HIS A 48 -3.86 -19.21 7.23
CA HIS A 48 -4.22 -20.56 7.64
C HIS A 48 -4.24 -20.67 9.18
N LEU A 49 -5.34 -21.17 9.75
CA LEU A 49 -5.66 -21.23 11.19
C LEU A 49 -6.03 -19.90 11.88
N PHE A 50 -5.83 -18.74 11.25
CA PHE A 50 -6.17 -17.44 11.85
C PHE A 50 -7.03 -16.61 10.87
N PRO A 51 -8.37 -16.76 10.89
CA PRO A 51 -9.27 -16.07 9.98
C PRO A 51 -9.31 -14.55 10.21
N HIS A 52 -8.93 -14.10 11.41
CA HIS A 52 -8.90 -12.68 11.78
C HIS A 52 -7.47 -12.08 11.77
N GLY A 53 -6.49 -12.82 11.23
CA GLY A 53 -5.10 -12.37 11.19
C GLY A 53 -4.55 -12.14 12.60
N VAL A 54 -3.97 -10.96 12.85
CA VAL A 54 -3.41 -10.57 14.17
C VAL A 54 -4.45 -10.08 15.17
N GLN A 55 -5.73 -10.04 14.79
CA GLN A 55 -6.79 -9.62 15.72
C GLN A 55 -7.07 -10.73 16.73
N SER A 56 -7.35 -10.35 17.98
CA SER A 56 -7.76 -11.31 19.00
C SER A 56 -9.14 -11.88 18.66
N GLU A 57 -9.30 -13.20 18.84
CA GLU A 57 -10.58 -13.90 18.66
C GLU A 57 -11.64 -13.45 19.67
N ASP A 58 -11.20 -13.06 20.87
CA ASP A 58 -12.07 -12.56 21.94
C ASP A 58 -12.43 -11.06 21.76
N GLY A 59 -11.87 -10.40 20.73
CA GLY A 59 -12.09 -8.98 20.44
C GLY A 59 -11.15 -8.02 21.19
N PHE A 60 -10.26 -8.54 22.05
CA PHE A 60 -9.21 -7.78 22.71
C PHE A 60 -8.05 -8.70 23.15
N TYR A 61 -6.89 -8.09 23.33
CA TYR A 61 -5.77 -8.63 24.09
C TYR A 61 -5.72 -8.01 25.48
N LYS A 62 -5.26 -8.78 26.46
CA LYS A 62 -5.11 -8.34 27.85
C LYS A 62 -3.71 -8.66 28.37
N VAL A 63 -3.06 -7.69 28.97
CA VAL A 63 -1.81 -7.88 29.74
C VAL A 63 -1.95 -7.19 31.08
N ALA A 64 -1.49 -7.85 32.14
CA ALA A 64 -1.42 -7.26 33.47
C ALA A 64 0.02 -7.27 33.97
N ALA A 65 0.52 -6.12 34.43
CA ALA A 65 1.80 -6.03 35.14
C ALA A 65 1.78 -4.85 36.12
N ASN A 66 2.39 -5.02 37.30
CA ASN A 66 2.57 -3.95 38.30
C ASN A 66 1.29 -3.15 38.62
N GLU A 67 0.18 -3.85 38.92
CA GLU A 67 -1.14 -3.24 39.22
C GLU A 67 -1.75 -2.41 38.07
N THR A 68 -1.19 -2.55 36.87
CA THR A 68 -1.71 -1.97 35.63
C THR A 68 -2.22 -3.09 34.73
N VAL A 69 -3.40 -2.89 34.16
CA VAL A 69 -4.01 -3.80 33.19
C VAL A 69 -4.18 -3.07 31.88
N LEU A 70 -3.50 -3.55 30.85
CA LEU A 70 -3.59 -3.05 29.49
C LEU A 70 -4.55 -3.92 28.68
N TRP A 71 -5.51 -3.28 28.03
CA TRP A 71 -6.40 -3.88 27.06
C TRP A 71 -6.17 -3.22 25.71
N PHE A 72 -6.04 -4.00 24.64
CA PHE A 72 -5.86 -3.44 23.31
C PHE A 72 -6.35 -4.39 22.23
N GLN A 73 -6.70 -3.84 21.07
CA GLN A 73 -6.98 -4.59 19.86
C GLN A 73 -6.16 -3.97 18.73
N LEU A 74 -5.43 -4.83 18.00
CA LEU A 74 -4.72 -4.41 16.81
C LEU A 74 -5.72 -4.28 15.66
N CYS A 75 -5.53 -3.28 14.80
CA CYS A 75 -6.25 -3.13 13.54
C CYS A 75 -7.76 -2.86 13.61
N ASP A 76 -8.33 -2.78 14.82
CA ASP A 76 -9.73 -2.47 15.04
C ASP A 76 -9.94 -1.88 16.46
N GLY A 77 -11.16 -1.48 16.77
CA GLY A 77 -11.59 -1.18 18.13
C GLY A 77 -11.84 -2.45 18.95
N MET A 78 -11.61 -2.37 20.26
CA MET A 78 -11.93 -3.46 21.17
C MET A 78 -13.44 -3.65 21.26
N ILE A 79 -13.84 -4.92 21.37
CA ILE A 79 -15.22 -5.34 21.55
C ILE A 79 -15.26 -6.29 22.75
N PHE A 80 -16.20 -6.07 23.66
CA PHE A 80 -16.38 -6.89 24.86
C PHE A 80 -17.76 -7.57 24.81
N ASN A 81 -17.76 -8.89 24.75
CA ASN A 81 -18.99 -9.69 24.85
C ASN A 81 -19.31 -10.05 26.31
N HIS A 82 -18.28 -10.37 27.09
CA HIS A 82 -18.36 -10.71 28.51
C HIS A 82 -17.32 -9.90 29.29
N ASP A 83 -17.66 -9.51 30.52
CA ASP A 83 -16.77 -8.83 31.48
C ASP A 83 -16.01 -7.60 30.96
N PRO A 84 -16.71 -6.52 30.56
CA PRO A 84 -16.05 -5.27 30.20
C PRO A 84 -15.30 -4.68 31.40
N PRO A 85 -14.24 -3.88 31.16
CA PRO A 85 -13.46 -3.25 32.23
C PRO A 85 -14.36 -2.36 33.10
N ARG A 86 -14.34 -2.61 34.41
CA ARG A 86 -15.09 -1.86 35.41
C ARG A 86 -14.18 -0.81 36.05
N CYS A 87 -14.03 0.31 35.37
CA CYS A 87 -13.15 1.39 35.79
C CYS A 87 -13.84 2.74 35.65
N VAL A 88 -13.36 3.71 36.42
CA VAL A 88 -13.84 5.09 36.37
C VAL A 88 -13.14 5.86 35.25
N ASP A 89 -13.77 6.94 34.77
CA ASP A 89 -13.24 7.88 33.76
C ASP A 89 -13.16 7.37 32.30
N CYS A 90 -14.16 6.59 31.88
CA CYS A 90 -14.18 5.97 30.54
C CYS A 90 -15.00 6.74 29.48
N TRP A 91 -14.96 8.08 29.49
CA TRP A 91 -15.78 8.91 28.60
C TRP A 91 -15.38 8.79 27.12
N ASP A 92 -14.08 8.68 26.84
CA ASP A 92 -13.53 8.73 25.49
C ASP A 92 -13.46 7.36 24.78
N CYS A 93 -13.86 6.28 25.46
CA CYS A 93 -13.83 4.91 24.91
C CYS A 93 -15.04 4.10 25.36
N GLY A 94 -16.18 4.30 24.68
CA GLY A 94 -17.42 3.55 24.88
C GLY A 94 -18.34 4.09 25.99
N GLY A 95 -17.86 5.06 26.78
CA GLY A 95 -18.65 5.73 27.81
C GLY A 95 -18.85 4.88 29.07
N PRO A 96 -19.66 5.37 30.03
CA PRO A 96 -19.81 4.74 31.35
C PRO A 96 -20.50 3.36 31.31
N SER A 97 -21.29 3.07 30.26
CA SER A 97 -22.02 1.80 30.15
C SER A 97 -21.24 0.67 29.47
N ARG A 98 -20.27 1.01 28.61
CA ARG A 98 -19.51 0.03 27.80
C ARG A 98 -18.05 0.45 27.68
N CYS A 99 -17.42 0.67 28.82
CA CYS A 99 -16.03 1.09 28.86
C CYS A 99 -15.13 0.14 28.08
N GLY A 100 -14.22 0.69 27.29
CA GLY A 100 -13.31 -0.07 26.44
C GLY A 100 -13.85 -0.33 25.03
N MET A 101 -15.15 -0.17 24.78
CA MET A 101 -15.71 -0.44 23.45
C MET A 101 -15.40 0.71 22.48
N GLY A 102 -14.89 0.37 21.29
CA GLY A 102 -14.69 1.33 20.19
C GLY A 102 -13.38 2.12 20.19
N CYS A 103 -12.53 1.99 21.22
CA CYS A 103 -11.13 2.41 21.15
C CYS A 103 -10.21 1.21 20.93
N SER A 104 -9.00 1.45 20.43
CA SER A 104 -8.05 0.37 20.14
C SER A 104 -7.17 0.02 21.33
N ALA A 105 -6.99 0.92 22.30
CA ALA A 105 -6.20 0.63 23.49
C ALA A 105 -6.64 1.43 24.73
N LEU A 106 -6.71 0.74 25.86
CA LEU A 106 -7.14 1.23 27.16
C LEU A 106 -6.23 0.69 28.26
N VAL A 107 -5.78 1.56 29.17
CA VAL A 107 -5.05 1.13 30.37
C VAL A 107 -5.89 1.39 31.62
N ALA A 108 -5.95 0.41 32.50
CA ALA A 108 -6.51 0.53 33.83
C ALA A 108 -5.39 0.52 34.85
N ASN A 109 -5.30 1.55 35.70
CA ASN A 109 -4.36 1.60 36.81
C ASN A 109 -5.14 1.57 38.12
N ASN A 110 -4.71 0.74 39.07
CA ASN A 110 -5.30 0.76 40.39
C ASN A 110 -4.76 1.95 41.20
N ILE A 111 -5.65 2.85 41.62
CA ILE A 111 -5.28 4.01 42.44
C ILE A 111 -6.12 3.96 43.71
N GLY A 112 -5.52 3.56 44.83
CA GLY A 112 -6.20 3.56 46.13
C GLY A 112 -7.37 2.57 46.21
N GLY A 113 -7.27 1.42 45.53
CA GLY A 113 -8.24 0.33 45.62
C GLY A 113 -9.35 0.34 44.56
N TYR A 114 -9.34 1.30 43.64
CA TYR A 114 -10.24 1.33 42.48
C TYR A 114 -9.46 1.52 41.17
N ASP A 115 -10.00 0.96 40.08
CA ASP A 115 -9.37 1.01 38.77
C ASP A 115 -9.79 2.27 38.01
N VAL A 116 -8.80 3.07 37.60
CA VAL A 116 -8.99 4.27 36.76
C VAL A 116 -8.56 3.95 35.34
N CYS A 117 -9.44 4.18 34.38
CA CYS A 117 -9.18 3.90 32.98
C CYS A 117 -8.76 5.14 32.20
N THR A 118 -7.73 4.97 31.39
CA THR A 118 -7.23 5.99 30.47
C THR A 118 -7.18 5.41 29.06
N THR A 119 -7.80 6.10 28.11
CA THR A 119 -7.72 5.72 26.69
C THR A 119 -6.36 6.15 26.14
N ILE A 120 -5.60 5.22 25.57
CA ILE A 120 -4.24 5.48 25.06
C ILE A 120 -4.10 5.24 23.55
N GLY A 121 -5.11 4.64 22.90
CA GLY A 121 -5.12 4.43 21.46
C GLY A 121 -6.52 4.45 20.86
N ARG A 122 -6.65 5.00 19.66
CA ARG A 122 -7.87 4.94 18.84
C ARG A 122 -7.62 4.16 17.56
N ALA A 123 -8.66 3.52 17.04
CA ALA A 123 -8.59 2.79 15.77
C ALA A 123 -8.26 3.71 14.57
N SER A 124 -8.59 5.01 14.65
CA SER A 124 -8.28 6.00 13.61
C SER A 124 -6.81 6.46 13.59
N SER A 125 -6.04 6.18 14.64
CA SER A 125 -4.68 6.71 14.85
C SER A 125 -3.69 5.57 15.08
N ILE A 126 -3.68 4.65 14.12
CA ILE A 126 -2.76 3.52 14.03
C ILE A 126 -1.68 3.84 12.99
N ASP A 127 -0.43 3.75 13.40
CA ASP A 127 0.76 3.89 12.57
C ASP A 127 1.56 2.59 12.62
N ILE A 128 2.05 2.11 11.48
CA ILE A 128 2.77 0.84 11.38
C ILE A 128 4.18 1.12 10.85
N ASN A 129 5.19 0.61 11.54
CA ASN A 129 6.59 0.72 11.15
C ASN A 129 7.30 -0.63 11.20
N ILE A 130 8.47 -0.74 10.56
CA ILE A 130 9.32 -1.93 10.65
C ILE A 130 10.06 -1.95 11.99
N ILE A 131 10.22 -3.12 12.61
CA ILE A 131 11.03 -3.29 13.84
C ILE A 131 12.51 -3.03 13.54
N ASP A 132 13.07 -3.76 12.56
CA ASP A 132 14.47 -3.64 12.14
C ASP A 132 14.55 -3.35 10.64
N LYS A 133 15.07 -2.17 10.29
CA LYS A 133 15.30 -1.79 8.88
C LYS A 133 16.33 -2.67 8.18
N LYS A 134 17.26 -3.30 8.92
CA LYS A 134 18.24 -4.23 8.34
C LYS A 134 17.62 -5.59 8.03
N ASN A 135 16.61 -5.98 8.81
CA ASN A 135 15.91 -7.24 8.69
C ASN A 135 14.39 -7.01 8.69
N PRO A 136 13.81 -6.53 7.58
CA PRO A 136 12.37 -6.26 7.49
C PRO A 136 11.51 -7.49 7.82
N ASN A 137 11.99 -8.71 7.55
CA ASN A 137 11.27 -9.94 7.89
C ASN A 137 11.12 -10.21 9.41
N SER A 138 11.79 -9.45 10.28
CA SER A 138 11.69 -9.63 11.74
C SER A 138 10.29 -9.30 12.29
N GLY A 139 9.56 -8.40 11.64
CA GLY A 139 8.21 -8.00 12.02
C GLY A 139 7.98 -6.49 11.99
N VAL A 140 6.86 -6.08 12.56
CA VAL A 140 6.38 -4.68 12.54
C VAL A 140 6.01 -4.18 13.93
N ILE A 141 6.15 -2.88 14.13
CA ILE A 141 5.70 -2.16 15.31
C ILE A 141 4.41 -1.43 14.93
N VAL A 142 3.33 -1.75 15.63
CA VAL A 142 2.04 -1.06 15.50
C VAL A 142 1.93 -0.07 16.64
N LYS A 143 1.97 1.22 16.31
CA LYS A 143 1.82 2.32 17.26
C LYS A 143 0.40 2.87 17.19
N MET A 144 -0.30 2.79 18.32
CA MET A 144 -1.60 3.43 18.52
C MET A 144 -1.39 4.67 19.37
N SER A 145 -2.06 5.75 19.04
CA SER A 145 -1.94 7.00 19.80
C SER A 145 -3.29 7.60 20.14
N ASN A 146 -3.37 8.28 21.28
CA ASN A 146 -4.50 9.12 21.63
C ASN A 146 -3.98 10.53 21.93
N SER A 147 -4.29 11.47 21.04
CA SER A 147 -4.01 12.89 21.25
C SER A 147 -5.12 13.49 22.12
N GLY A 148 -5.02 13.28 23.43
CA GLY A 148 -5.92 13.85 24.42
C GLY A 148 -5.56 15.30 24.78
N LEU A 149 -6.47 15.99 25.47
CA LEU A 149 -6.34 17.41 25.86
C LEU A 149 -5.21 17.70 26.87
N LYS A 150 -4.68 16.69 27.58
CA LYS A 150 -3.70 16.88 28.66
C LYS A 150 -2.35 16.21 28.40
N LEU A 151 -2.33 15.01 27.83
CA LEU A 151 -1.13 14.22 27.54
C LEU A 151 -1.34 13.39 26.28
N ASN A 152 -0.31 13.29 25.45
CA ASN A 152 -0.27 12.38 24.31
C ASN A 152 0.22 11.04 24.82
N CYS A 153 -0.67 10.05 24.87
CA CYS A 153 -0.33 8.71 25.29
C CYS A 153 -0.34 7.79 24.08
N SER A 154 0.54 6.79 24.10
CA SER A 154 0.67 5.84 23.00
C SER A 154 0.93 4.41 23.48
N LEU A 155 0.47 3.46 22.68
CA LEU A 155 0.78 2.05 22.84
C LEU A 155 1.57 1.59 21.62
N SER A 156 2.74 1.02 21.84
CA SER A 156 3.55 0.40 20.79
C SER A 156 3.53 -1.12 20.96
N VAL A 157 2.97 -1.81 19.98
CA VAL A 157 2.90 -3.27 19.96
C VAL A 157 3.88 -3.81 18.93
N SER A 158 4.93 -4.48 19.39
CA SER A 158 5.89 -5.15 18.51
C SER A 158 5.35 -6.52 18.13
N VAL A 159 4.95 -6.68 16.87
CA VAL A 159 4.48 -7.95 16.30
C VAL A 159 5.66 -8.65 15.66
N ILE A 160 6.24 -9.61 16.38
CA ILE A 160 7.37 -10.41 15.92
C ILE A 160 6.87 -11.51 14.97
N CYS A 161 7.53 -11.64 13.82
CA CYS A 161 7.27 -12.71 12.87
C CYS A 161 7.83 -14.03 13.39
N ASP A 162 6.93 -14.98 13.66
CA ASP A 162 7.24 -16.40 13.78
C ASP A 162 6.18 -17.19 13.01
N PRO A 163 6.54 -17.95 11.96
CA PRO A 163 5.56 -18.70 11.17
C PRO A 163 4.97 -19.91 11.90
N ASN A 164 5.63 -20.40 12.96
CA ASN A 164 5.26 -21.65 13.64
C ASN A 164 4.74 -21.44 15.06
N ARG A 165 4.98 -20.27 15.66
CA ARG A 165 4.58 -19.97 17.03
C ARG A 165 3.60 -18.80 17.07
N VAL A 166 2.58 -18.97 17.88
CA VAL A 166 1.69 -17.88 18.31
C VAL A 166 1.85 -17.74 19.81
N GLN A 167 2.24 -16.54 20.21
CA GLN A 167 2.34 -16.19 21.62
C GLN A 167 1.62 -14.86 21.83
N GLY A 168 0.64 -14.89 22.72
CA GLY A 168 -0.05 -13.69 23.19
C GLY A 168 0.92 -12.68 23.81
N PRO A 169 0.41 -11.48 24.13
CA PRO A 169 1.27 -10.44 24.68
C PRO A 169 1.70 -10.83 26.09
N HIS A 170 3.02 -10.82 26.33
CA HIS A 170 3.61 -11.35 27.56
C HIS A 170 4.47 -10.32 28.32
N SER A 171 4.85 -9.23 27.66
CA SER A 171 5.59 -8.13 28.28
C SER A 171 4.72 -6.87 28.34
N LEU A 172 4.86 -6.12 29.42
CA LEU A 172 4.33 -4.78 29.53
C LEU A 172 5.42 -3.88 30.09
N GLU A 173 5.98 -3.05 29.23
CA GLU A 173 6.95 -2.04 29.60
C GLU A 173 6.31 -0.67 29.50
N LYS A 174 6.52 0.16 30.52
CA LYS A 174 6.10 1.56 30.49
C LYS A 174 7.28 2.43 30.11
N THR A 175 7.20 3.05 28.94
CA THR A 175 8.19 4.01 28.46
C THR A 175 7.70 5.43 28.80
N GLY A 176 8.50 6.22 29.51
CA GLY A 176 8.11 7.60 29.85
C GLY A 176 6.89 7.70 30.78
N LYS A 177 6.03 8.71 30.54
CA LYS A 177 4.91 9.05 31.45
C LYS A 177 3.63 8.23 31.17
N CYS A 178 3.29 8.02 29.90
CA CYS A 178 2.12 7.26 29.48
C CYS A 178 2.28 6.55 28.14
N ASP A 179 3.53 6.24 27.75
CA ASP A 179 3.77 5.35 26.62
C ASP A 179 3.96 3.92 27.14
N TYR A 180 3.31 2.98 26.48
CA TYR A 180 3.35 1.58 26.82
C TYR A 180 3.89 0.78 25.64
N ALA A 181 4.66 -0.26 25.93
CA ALA A 181 5.22 -1.16 24.96
C ALA A 181 4.89 -2.61 25.35
N THR A 182 4.50 -3.40 24.37
CA THR A 182 4.23 -4.83 24.53
C THR A 182 4.68 -5.60 23.31
N VAL A 183 4.98 -6.88 23.50
CA VAL A 183 5.49 -7.77 22.45
C VAL A 183 4.52 -8.92 22.24
N LEU A 184 4.12 -9.11 20.99
CA LEU A 184 3.25 -10.17 20.51
C LEU A 184 3.99 -10.97 19.43
N THR A 185 3.86 -12.29 19.43
CA THR A 185 4.44 -13.14 18.38
C THR A 185 3.31 -13.73 17.55
N HIS A 186 3.28 -13.43 16.25
CA HIS A 186 2.21 -13.88 15.36
C HIS A 186 2.69 -14.07 13.91
N PRO A 187 2.24 -15.12 13.20
CA PRO A 187 2.59 -15.36 11.79
C PRO A 187 2.14 -14.24 10.84
N SER A 188 1.07 -13.50 11.17
CA SER A 188 0.65 -12.31 10.40
C SER A 188 1.66 -11.17 10.41
N GLY A 189 2.62 -11.18 11.35
CA GLY A 189 3.72 -10.22 11.37
C GLY A 189 4.77 -10.46 10.28
N CYS A 190 4.71 -11.61 9.59
CA CYS A 190 5.66 -11.95 8.54
C CYS A 190 5.32 -11.25 7.22
N ALA A 191 6.33 -10.61 6.61
CA ALA A 191 6.18 -9.94 5.33
C ALA A 191 5.99 -10.95 4.18
N LYS A 192 5.09 -10.63 3.25
CA LYS A 192 5.08 -11.23 1.92
C LYS A 192 6.07 -10.47 1.05
N VAL A 193 7.14 -11.15 0.65
CA VAL A 193 8.19 -10.56 -0.17
C VAL A 193 7.83 -10.75 -1.64
N VAL A 194 7.62 -9.66 -2.36
CA VAL A 194 7.46 -9.66 -3.81
C VAL A 194 8.67 -8.97 -4.43
N HIS A 195 9.32 -9.62 -5.37
CA HIS A 195 10.40 -8.99 -6.13
C HIS A 195 9.81 -7.92 -7.05
N VAL A 196 10.15 -6.65 -6.78
CA VAL A 196 9.77 -5.56 -7.66
C VAL A 196 10.75 -5.59 -8.82
N HIS A 197 10.34 -6.24 -9.92
CA HIS A 197 11.13 -6.27 -11.15
C HIS A 197 11.03 -4.92 -11.86
N GLY A 198 11.70 -3.91 -11.32
CA GLY A 198 11.66 -2.53 -11.78
C GLY A 198 12.96 -2.11 -12.45
N HIS A 199 13.36 -2.69 -13.59
CA HIS A 199 14.44 -2.08 -14.38
C HIS A 199 14.49 -2.51 -15.86
N TRP A 200 13.36 -2.58 -16.58
CA TRP A 200 13.41 -2.75 -18.05
C TRP A 200 12.60 -1.70 -18.85
N TRP A 201 11.71 -0.93 -18.21
CA TRP A 201 10.88 0.04 -18.92
C TRP A 201 11.47 1.47 -18.99
N GLY A 202 12.43 1.80 -18.12
CA GLY A 202 13.01 3.16 -18.04
C GLY A 202 13.77 3.58 -19.29
N TRP A 203 14.61 2.70 -19.86
CA TRP A 203 15.36 2.99 -21.10
C TRP A 203 14.45 3.16 -22.31
N PHE A 204 13.42 2.32 -22.44
CA PHE A 204 12.47 2.43 -23.55
C PHE A 204 11.65 3.71 -23.47
N GLY A 205 11.32 4.17 -22.26
CA GLY A 205 10.63 5.44 -22.05
C GLY A 205 11.49 6.65 -22.44
N THR A 206 12.76 6.69 -22.01
CA THR A 206 13.68 7.79 -22.35
C THR A 206 13.99 7.81 -23.85
N LEU A 207 14.25 6.66 -24.45
CA LEU A 207 14.48 6.56 -25.90
C LEU A 207 13.23 6.97 -26.70
N GLY A 208 12.03 6.51 -26.30
CA GLY A 208 10.78 6.92 -26.93
C GLY A 208 10.55 8.43 -26.85
N THR A 209 10.87 9.04 -25.71
CA THR A 209 10.78 10.50 -25.52
C THR A 209 11.76 11.24 -26.43
N ILE A 210 13.02 10.78 -26.53
CA ILE A 210 14.02 11.38 -27.43
C ILE A 210 13.57 11.29 -28.89
N VAL A 211 13.07 10.13 -29.32
CA VAL A 211 12.58 9.92 -30.69
C VAL A 211 11.38 10.83 -30.99
N LEU A 212 10.42 10.98 -30.08
CA LEU A 212 9.30 11.89 -30.24
C LEU A 212 9.73 13.35 -30.31
N CYS A 213 10.71 13.76 -29.50
CA CYS A 213 11.26 15.12 -29.53
C CYS A 213 11.97 15.42 -30.86
N LEU A 214 12.83 14.50 -31.35
CA LEU A 214 13.49 14.65 -32.64
C LEU A 214 12.48 14.68 -33.79
N PHE A 215 11.45 13.84 -33.72
CA PHE A 215 10.37 13.81 -34.71
C PHE A 215 9.57 15.11 -34.73
N GLY A 216 9.21 15.65 -33.55
CA GLY A 216 8.54 16.94 -33.44
C GLY A 216 9.38 18.09 -33.98
N ALA A 217 10.68 18.12 -33.67
CA ALA A 217 11.60 19.12 -34.19
C ALA A 217 11.73 19.05 -35.72
N TYR A 218 11.81 17.85 -36.29
CA TYR A 218 11.84 17.63 -37.73
C TYR A 218 10.58 18.16 -38.42
N LEU A 219 9.39 17.83 -37.90
CA LEU A 219 8.12 18.28 -38.47
C LEU A 219 8.00 19.81 -38.40
N LEU A 220 8.36 20.42 -37.27
CA LEU A 220 8.28 21.87 -37.07
C LEU A 220 9.26 22.62 -37.99
N ALA A 221 10.53 22.21 -38.02
CA ALA A 221 11.53 22.86 -38.86
C ALA A 221 11.20 22.74 -40.35
N GLY A 222 10.77 21.55 -40.79
CA GLY A 222 10.37 21.33 -42.19
C GLY A 222 9.07 22.06 -42.57
N ALA A 223 8.11 22.18 -41.64
CA ALA A 223 6.90 22.97 -41.85
C ALA A 223 7.21 24.47 -41.98
N VAL A 224 8.05 25.02 -41.10
CA VAL A 224 8.50 26.42 -41.15
C VAL A 224 9.23 26.69 -42.47
N TYR A 225 10.18 25.82 -42.85
CA TYR A 225 10.91 25.98 -44.11
C TYR A 225 9.97 25.96 -45.34
N ARG A 226 9.03 25.01 -45.41
CA ARG A 226 8.08 24.91 -46.53
C ARG A 226 7.06 26.05 -46.55
N TYR A 227 6.65 26.54 -45.40
CA TYR A 227 5.70 27.64 -45.29
C TYR A 227 6.32 28.99 -45.69
N PHE A 228 7.53 29.28 -45.18
CA PHE A 228 8.19 30.57 -45.42
C PHE A 228 9.00 30.61 -46.72
N SER A 229 9.74 29.56 -47.07
CA SER A 229 10.62 29.56 -48.25
C SER A 229 9.96 29.09 -49.53
N LEU A 230 8.92 28.23 -49.45
CA LEU A 230 8.24 27.67 -50.63
C LEU A 230 6.79 28.17 -50.78
N GLY A 231 6.27 28.95 -49.83
CA GLY A 231 4.95 29.57 -49.91
C GLY A 231 3.77 28.59 -49.93
N VAL A 232 4.00 27.31 -49.63
CA VAL A 232 2.99 26.26 -49.68
C VAL A 232 2.00 26.45 -48.53
N ARG A 233 0.70 26.41 -48.83
CA ARG A 233 -0.38 26.55 -47.84
C ARG A 233 -1.25 25.28 -47.80
N GLY A 234 -1.80 24.98 -46.63
CA GLY A 234 -2.65 23.80 -46.41
C GLY A 234 -1.91 22.59 -45.84
N ILE A 235 -2.51 21.41 -45.94
CA ILE A 235 -2.03 20.16 -45.32
C ILE A 235 -0.67 19.67 -45.86
N HIS A 236 -0.25 20.13 -47.03
CA HIS A 236 1.03 19.77 -47.67
C HIS A 236 2.25 20.49 -47.09
N VAL A 237 2.07 21.34 -46.09
CA VAL A 237 3.17 21.97 -45.32
C VAL A 237 3.97 20.93 -44.54
N ILE A 238 3.33 19.81 -44.15
CA ILE A 238 3.98 18.72 -43.42
C ILE A 238 5.02 18.02 -44.32
N PRO A 239 6.29 17.91 -43.87
CA PRO A 239 7.32 17.17 -44.61
C PRO A 239 6.97 15.69 -44.78
N ASN A 240 7.14 15.16 -46.00
CA ASN A 240 6.95 13.75 -46.32
C ASN A 240 5.57 13.17 -45.93
N LEU A 241 4.49 13.93 -46.12
CA LEU A 241 3.11 13.56 -45.77
C LEU A 241 2.67 12.20 -46.35
N ASP A 242 3.03 11.90 -47.60
CA ASP A 242 2.67 10.64 -48.27
C ASP A 242 3.35 9.42 -47.63
N PHE A 243 4.54 9.61 -47.06
CA PHE A 243 5.21 8.59 -46.28
C PHE A 243 4.44 8.33 -44.97
N TRP A 244 4.13 9.39 -44.21
CA TRP A 244 3.46 9.27 -42.91
C TRP A 244 2.05 8.69 -42.99
N THR A 245 1.31 8.98 -44.07
CA THR A 245 -0.02 8.40 -44.30
C THR A 245 0.03 6.91 -44.62
N SER A 246 1.16 6.40 -45.13
CA SER A 246 1.37 4.97 -45.42
C SER A 246 1.86 4.13 -44.23
N VAL A 247 2.41 4.77 -43.19
CA VAL A 247 2.97 4.09 -42.01
C VAL A 247 1.94 3.25 -41.23
N PRO A 248 0.71 3.73 -40.93
CA PRO A 248 -0.28 2.95 -40.19
C PRO A 248 -0.65 1.63 -40.87
N GLN A 249 -0.70 1.61 -42.20
CA GLN A 249 -1.06 0.41 -42.97
C GLN A 249 0.06 -0.63 -42.94
N ARG A 250 1.33 -0.18 -42.98
CA ARG A 250 2.50 -1.06 -42.90
C ARG A 250 2.75 -1.61 -41.49
N THR A 251 2.48 -0.84 -40.44
CA THR A 251 2.62 -1.35 -39.07
C THR A 251 1.51 -2.35 -38.74
N GLN A 252 0.28 -2.12 -39.19
CA GLN A 252 -0.82 -3.06 -39.02
C GLN A 252 -0.54 -4.45 -39.63
N SER A 253 0.07 -4.51 -40.83
CA SER A 253 0.42 -5.80 -41.46
C SER A 253 1.54 -6.54 -40.74
N LEU A 254 2.54 -5.83 -40.22
CA LEU A 254 3.61 -6.42 -39.41
C LEU A 254 3.09 -6.94 -38.06
N PHE A 255 2.22 -6.21 -37.37
CA PHE A 255 1.58 -6.71 -36.13
C PHE A 255 0.63 -7.87 -36.40
N ALA A 256 -0.15 -7.85 -37.49
CA ALA A 256 -1.05 -8.95 -37.83
C ALA A 256 -0.32 -10.25 -38.17
N SER A 257 0.87 -10.16 -38.77
CA SER A 257 1.73 -11.33 -39.05
C SER A 257 2.44 -11.83 -37.79
N LEU A 258 2.90 -10.94 -36.90
CA LEU A 258 3.45 -11.31 -35.59
C LEU A 258 2.39 -11.97 -34.69
N PHE A 259 1.18 -11.41 -34.61
CA PHE A 259 0.07 -12.01 -33.87
C PHE A 259 -0.37 -13.36 -34.47
N ARG A 260 -0.36 -13.53 -35.79
CA ARG A 260 -0.60 -14.84 -36.42
C ARG A 260 0.50 -15.85 -36.10
N LYS A 261 1.77 -15.43 -36.03
CA LYS A 261 2.89 -16.31 -35.68
C LYS A 261 2.87 -16.70 -34.20
N PHE A 262 2.49 -15.80 -33.31
CA PHE A 262 2.30 -16.09 -31.88
C PHE A 262 1.05 -16.94 -31.61
N ARG A 263 -0.05 -16.72 -32.34
CA ARG A 263 -1.29 -17.51 -32.22
C ARG A 263 -1.23 -18.85 -32.98
N GLY A 264 -0.34 -18.98 -33.96
CA GLY A 264 -0.14 -20.20 -34.76
C GLY A 264 0.74 -21.27 -34.10
N SER A 265 1.54 -20.91 -33.09
CA SER A 265 2.37 -21.88 -32.35
C SER A 265 1.61 -22.65 -31.24
N SER A 266 0.32 -22.39 -31.03
CA SER A 266 -0.49 -23.05 -29.97
C SER A 266 -1.66 -23.89 -30.48
N SER A 267 -1.66 -24.31 -31.75
CA SER A 267 -2.69 -25.24 -32.28
C SER A 267 -2.14 -26.25 -33.28
N GLN A 268 -1.12 -27.01 -32.88
CA GLN A 268 -0.70 -28.21 -33.61
C GLN A 268 -1.24 -29.44 -32.88
N GLY A 269 -2.54 -29.69 -33.06
CA GLY A 269 -3.19 -30.86 -32.48
C GLY A 269 -4.69 -30.85 -32.66
N HIS A 270 -5.19 -31.15 -33.87
CA HIS A 270 -6.25 -32.14 -34.10
C HIS A 270 -6.64 -32.28 -35.58
N ARG A 271 -6.38 -33.48 -36.11
CA ARG A 271 -7.11 -34.24 -37.15
C ARG A 271 -7.94 -33.49 -38.20
N SER A 272 -7.46 -33.51 -39.44
CA SER A 272 -8.28 -33.47 -40.65
C SER A 272 -9.02 -34.81 -40.83
N SER A 273 -10.35 -34.76 -40.84
CA SER A 273 -11.20 -35.90 -41.23
C SER A 273 -11.50 -35.80 -42.71
N TYR A 274 -11.05 -36.78 -43.49
CA TYR A 274 -11.46 -36.95 -44.89
C TYR A 274 -12.94 -37.35 -44.94
N SER A 275 -13.71 -36.69 -45.81
CA SER A 275 -15.05 -37.12 -46.22
C SER A 275 -14.94 -38.19 -47.31
N PRO A 276 -15.59 -39.37 -47.18
CA PRO A 276 -15.57 -40.37 -48.25
C PRO A 276 -16.51 -39.93 -49.38
N VAL A 277 -16.00 -40.02 -50.60
CA VAL A 277 -16.75 -39.81 -51.84
C VAL A 277 -17.41 -41.15 -52.18
N ASN A 278 -18.74 -41.17 -52.24
CA ASN A 278 -19.51 -42.34 -52.71
C ASN A 278 -19.42 -42.43 -54.23
N PHE A 279 -18.98 -43.59 -54.73
CA PHE A 279 -19.34 -44.14 -56.05
C PHE A 279 -19.99 -45.50 -55.82
#